data_AF-A0A7J3TTE0-F1
#
_entry.id   AF-A0A7J3TTE0-F1
#
_cell.length_a   1.000
_cell.length_b   1.000
_cell.length_c   1.000
_cell.angle_alpha   90.00
_cell.angle_beta   90.00
_cell.angle_gamma   90.00
#
_symmetry.space_group_name_H-M   'P 1'
#
loop_
_entity.id
_entity.type
_entity.pdbx_description
1 polymer ?
#
loop_
_entity_poly.entity_id
_entity_poly.type
_entity_poly.pdbx_seq_one_letter_code
_entity_poly.pdbx_strand_id
1 'polypeptide(L)'
;MRKIPDKKVIEEINELFVKARKESATRPLAARRYIVLARKIAKRNNFSLKNYRRLFCHKCNSYFVPGRNCKIRISKGKKSIKCLECGNYMRIKIF
;
A
#
# COMPACT_ATOMS: atom_id res chain seq x y z
N MET A 1 7.37 -20.08 -8.20
CA MET A 1 8.29 -18.92 -8.17
C MET A 1 7.53 -17.64 -8.48
N ARG A 2 7.84 -16.51 -7.83
CA ARG A 2 7.30 -15.20 -8.22
C ARG A 2 7.96 -14.76 -9.53
N LYS A 3 7.19 -14.26 -10.49
CA LYS A 3 7.72 -13.81 -11.78
C LYS A 3 8.35 -12.42 -11.64
N ILE A 4 9.33 -12.15 -12.50
CA ILE A 4 9.82 -10.78 -12.74
C ILE A 4 8.75 -10.11 -13.59
N PRO A 5 8.12 -9.03 -13.12
CA PRO A 5 7.07 -8.35 -13.89
C PRO A 5 7.67 -7.55 -15.04
N ASP A 6 6.93 -7.47 -16.15
CA ASP A 6 7.24 -6.56 -17.25
C ASP A 6 7.29 -5.11 -16.78
N LYS A 7 8.15 -4.31 -17.43
CA LYS A 7 8.30 -2.88 -17.14
C LYS A 7 6.96 -2.13 -17.20
N LYS A 8 6.13 -2.44 -18.21
CA LYS A 8 4.79 -1.86 -18.39
C LYS A 8 3.87 -2.10 -17.19
N VAL A 9 3.93 -3.29 -16.60
CA VAL A 9 3.09 -3.65 -15.44
C VAL A 9 3.55 -2.89 -14.19
N ILE A 10 4.85 -2.67 -14.03
CA ILE A 10 5.38 -1.85 -12.93
C ILE A 10 4.92 -0.39 -13.08
N GLU A 11 4.98 0.17 -14.30
CA GLU A 11 4.51 1.52 -14.60
C GLU A 11 3.01 1.68 -14.31
N GLU A 12 2.17 0.75 -14.76
CA GLU A 12 0.72 0.77 -14.48
C GLU A 12 0.42 0.76 -12.97
N ILE A 13 1.11 -0.08 -12.20
CA ILE A 13 0.96 -0.08 -10.74
C ILE A 13 1.43 1.24 -10.13
N ASN A 14 2.55 1.79 -10.59
CA ASN A 14 3.02 3.10 -10.12
C ASN A 14 1.96 4.18 -10.31
N GLU A 15 1.35 4.25 -11.48
CA GLU A 15 0.29 5.22 -11.77
C GLU A 15 -0.91 5.05 -10.83
N LEU A 16 -1.34 3.81 -10.58
CA LEU A 16 -2.42 3.54 -9.63
C LEU A 16 -2.07 4.01 -8.22
N PHE A 17 -0.83 3.84 -7.78
CA PHE A 17 -0.37 4.33 -6.48
C PHE A 17 -0.29 5.87 -6.43
N VAL A 18 0.10 6.53 -7.53
CA VAL A 18 0.10 7.99 -7.64
C VAL A 18 -1.33 8.54 -7.56
N LYS A 19 -2.28 7.94 -8.29
CA LYS A 19 -3.71 8.30 -8.23
C LYS A 19 -4.26 8.08 -6.83
N ALA A 20 -3.95 6.93 -6.21
CA ALA A 20 -4.35 6.63 -4.83
C ALA A 20 -3.82 7.68 -3.83
N ARG A 21 -2.56 8.11 -3.97
CA ARG A 21 -1.98 9.16 -3.12
C ARG A 21 -2.73 10.48 -3.28
N LYS A 22 -2.98 10.93 -4.50
CA LYS A 22 -3.68 12.20 -4.80
C LYS A 22 -5.10 12.20 -4.22
N GLU A 23 -5.83 11.10 -4.41
CA GLU A 23 -7.23 11.01 -3.98
C GLU A 23 -7.39 10.61 -2.50
N SER A 24 -6.34 10.13 -1.83
CA SER A 24 -6.44 9.68 -0.43
C SER A 24 -6.94 10.76 0.54
N ALA A 25 -6.68 12.03 0.24
CA ALA A 25 -7.08 13.15 1.09
C ALA A 25 -8.53 13.61 0.87
N THR A 26 -9.04 13.53 -0.37
CA THR A 26 -10.37 14.06 -0.72
C THR A 26 -11.39 12.94 -0.88
N ARG A 27 -10.99 11.80 -1.46
CA ARG A 27 -11.85 10.68 -1.85
C ARG A 27 -11.23 9.34 -1.39
N PRO A 28 -11.25 9.03 -0.09
CA PRO A 28 -10.59 7.84 0.45
C PRO A 28 -11.15 6.52 -0.12
N LEU A 29 -12.44 6.48 -0.48
CA LEU A 29 -13.05 5.32 -1.14
C LEU A 29 -12.48 5.06 -2.53
N ALA A 30 -12.21 6.12 -3.30
CA ALA A 30 -11.63 5.99 -4.63
C ALA A 30 -10.15 5.59 -4.54
N ALA A 31 -9.40 6.15 -3.60
CA ALA A 31 -8.04 5.70 -3.28
C ALA A 31 -7.97 4.20 -2.96
N ARG A 32 -8.91 3.68 -2.15
CA ARG A 32 -9.02 2.23 -1.88
C ARG A 32 -9.22 1.40 -3.15
N ARG A 33 -10.05 1.88 -4.10
CA ARG A 33 -10.30 1.16 -5.37
C ARG A 33 -9.02 1.02 -6.19
N TYR A 34 -8.19 2.05 -6.30
CA TYR A 34 -6.91 1.95 -7.02
C TYR A 34 -5.96 0.94 -6.37
N ILE A 35 -5.90 0.87 -5.04
CA ILE A 35 -5.06 -0.12 -4.34
C ILE A 35 -5.57 -1.54 -4.58
N VAL A 36 -6.89 -1.74 -4.59
CA VAL A 36 -7.48 -3.04 -4.94
C VAL A 36 -7.11 -3.44 -6.37
N LEU A 37 -7.18 -2.52 -7.33
CA LEU A 37 -6.76 -2.76 -8.71
C LEU A 37 -5.28 -3.13 -8.80
N ALA A 38 -4.39 -2.36 -8.16
CA ALA A 38 -2.96 -2.64 -8.14
C ALA A 38 -2.65 -4.03 -7.55
N ARG A 39 -3.35 -4.45 -6.49
CA ARG A 39 -3.22 -5.80 -5.92
C ARG A 39 -3.71 -6.89 -6.88
N LYS A 40 -4.81 -6.65 -7.61
CA LYS A 40 -5.32 -7.60 -8.62
C LYS A 40 -4.31 -7.80 -9.75
N ILE A 41 -3.72 -6.71 -10.26
CA ILE A 41 -2.69 -6.76 -11.31
C ILE A 41 -1.46 -7.52 -10.81
N ALA A 42 -0.98 -7.21 -9.59
CA ALA A 42 0.16 -7.92 -9.01
C ALA A 42 -0.09 -9.42 -8.82
N LYS A 43 -1.31 -9.80 -8.39
CA LYS A 43 -1.72 -11.20 -8.23
C LYS A 43 -1.79 -11.91 -9.59
N ARG A 44 -2.39 -11.27 -10.60
CA ARG A 44 -2.49 -11.81 -11.97
C ARG A 44 -1.11 -12.09 -12.59
N ASN A 45 -0.16 -11.17 -12.39
CA ASN A 45 1.21 -11.29 -12.89
C ASN A 45 2.14 -12.08 -11.94
N ASN A 46 1.62 -12.61 -10.83
CA ASN A 46 2.35 -13.40 -9.84
C ASN A 46 3.66 -12.75 -9.34
N PHE A 47 3.63 -11.44 -9.03
CA PHE A 47 4.77 -10.72 -8.45
C PHE A 47 4.41 -10.01 -7.13
N SER A 48 5.44 -9.59 -6.41
CA SER A 48 5.30 -8.98 -5.08
C SER A 48 5.35 -7.46 -5.13
N LEU A 49 4.38 -6.80 -4.48
CA LEU A 49 4.36 -5.35 -4.25
C LEU A 49 5.33 -4.91 -3.13
N LYS A 50 6.53 -5.51 -3.03
CA LYS A 50 7.44 -5.34 -1.88
C LYS A 50 7.72 -3.86 -1.56
N ASN A 51 7.86 -3.03 -2.59
CA ASN A 51 8.15 -1.60 -2.47
C ASN A 51 6.93 -0.80 -1.97
N TYR A 52 5.72 -1.19 -2.38
CA TYR A 52 4.48 -0.48 -2.03
C TYR A 52 3.81 -0.99 -0.75
N ARG A 53 4.26 -2.14 -0.22
CA ARG A 53 3.68 -2.79 0.98
C ARG A 53 3.58 -1.88 2.19
N ARG A 54 4.35 -0.79 2.26
CA ARG A 54 4.38 0.17 3.38
C ARG A 54 3.40 1.34 3.21
N LEU A 55 2.81 1.48 2.02
CA LEU A 55 1.98 2.63 1.63
C LEU A 55 0.48 2.39 1.84
N PHE A 56 0.06 1.16 2.10
CA PHE A 56 -1.36 0.84 2.22
C PHE A 56 -1.62 -0.27 3.25
N CYS A 57 -2.85 -0.34 3.74
CA CYS A 57 -3.27 -1.38 4.69
C CYS A 57 -3.55 -2.70 3.99
N HIS A 58 -2.96 -3.81 4.48
CA HIS A 58 -3.14 -5.14 3.88
C HIS A 58 -4.52 -5.75 4.15
N LYS A 59 -5.28 -5.18 5.11
CA LYS A 59 -6.63 -5.65 5.48
C LYS A 59 -7.70 -4.88 4.72
N CYS A 60 -7.77 -3.56 4.87
CA CYS A 60 -8.82 -2.73 4.27
C CYS A 60 -8.44 -2.07 2.92
N ASN A 61 -7.20 -2.23 2.45
CA ASN A 61 -6.67 -1.61 1.22
C ASN A 61 -6.66 -0.07 1.22
N SER A 62 -6.85 0.57 2.38
CA SER A 62 -6.72 2.02 2.51
C SER A 62 -5.28 2.48 2.29
N TYR A 63 -5.12 3.51 1.46
CA TYR A 63 -3.84 4.21 1.33
C TYR A 63 -3.50 4.92 2.65
N PHE A 64 -2.25 4.80 3.10
CA PHE A 64 -1.79 5.40 4.34
C PHE A 64 -1.40 6.86 4.15
N VAL A 65 -2.05 7.73 4.91
CA VAL A 65 -1.75 9.14 5.03
C VAL A 65 -1.30 9.40 6.47
N PRO A 66 0.01 9.56 6.72
CA PRO A 66 0.55 9.85 8.04
C PRO A 66 -0.14 11.08 8.65
N GLY A 67 -0.52 10.99 9.93
CA GLY A 67 -1.22 12.07 10.63
C GLY A 67 -2.73 12.09 10.42
N ARG A 68 -3.28 11.35 9.44
CA ARG A 68 -4.73 11.30 9.18
C ARG A 68 -5.35 9.95 9.49
N ASN A 69 -4.94 8.89 8.77
CA ASN A 69 -5.58 7.58 8.88
C ASN A 69 -4.62 6.46 9.32
N CYS A 70 -3.36 6.80 9.63
CA CYS A 70 -2.41 5.87 10.20
C CYS A 70 -1.54 6.50 11.28
N LYS A 71 -1.18 5.69 12.28
CA LYS A 71 -0.16 6.03 13.29
C LYS A 71 1.09 5.21 12.99
N ILE A 72 2.21 5.91 12.83
CA ILE A 72 3.52 5.29 12.61
C ILE A 72 4.31 5.42 13.91
N ARG A 73 4.81 4.29 14.41
CA ARG A 73 5.75 4.24 15.53
C ARG A 73 7.03 3.55 15.09
N ILE A 74 8.17 4.11 15.45
CA ILE A 74 9.48 3.51 15.22
C ILE A 74 10.01 3.11 16.59
N SER A 75 10.32 1.83 16.79
CA SER A 75 10.84 1.33 18.07
C SER A 75 11.71 0.11 17.82
N LYS A 76 12.86 0.04 18.50
CA LYS A 76 13.81 -1.10 18.47
C LYS A 76 14.09 -1.61 17.03
N GLY A 77 14.37 -0.69 16.10
CA GLY A 77 14.65 -1.01 14.69
C GLY A 77 13.45 -1.49 13.85
N LYS A 78 12.22 -1.40 14.38
CA LYS A 78 10.98 -1.82 13.72
C LYS A 78 10.05 -0.64 13.51
N LYS A 79 9.49 -0.51 12.30
CA LYS A 79 8.40 0.41 11.96
C LYS A 79 7.08 -0.30 12.16
N SER A 80 6.28 0.17 13.10
CA SER A 80 4.91 -0.29 13.32
C SER A 80 3.93 0.75 12.78
N ILE A 81 3.09 0.33 11.83
CA ILE A 81 2.06 1.17 11.22
C ILE A 81 0.69 0.64 11.69
N LYS A 82 -0.04 1.43 12.46
CA LYS A 82 -1.43 1.14 12.85
C LYS A 82 -2.36 1.84 11.86
N CYS A 83 -3.23 1.07 11.23
CA CYS A 83 -4.35 1.61 10.47
C CYS A 83 -5.43 2.10 11.46
N LEU A 84 -5.81 3.36 11.38
CA LEU A 84 -6.87 3.92 12.22
C LEU A 84 -8.27 3.60 11.70
N GLU A 85 -8.40 3.17 10.45
CA GLU A 85 -9.70 2.85 9.85
C GLU A 85 -10.19 1.42 10.17
N CYS A 86 -9.27 0.43 10.22
CA CYS A 86 -9.63 -0.97 10.51
C CYS A 86 -8.92 -1.58 11.72
N GLY A 87 -8.07 -0.81 12.40
CA GLY A 87 -7.31 -1.25 13.57
C GLY A 87 -6.12 -2.17 13.28
N ASN A 88 -5.88 -2.57 12.02
CA ASN A 88 -4.81 -3.50 11.68
C ASN A 88 -3.41 -2.92 11.96
N TYR A 89 -2.51 -3.77 12.45
CA TYR A 89 -1.11 -3.43 12.70
C TYR A 89 -0.20 -4.08 11.67
N MET A 90 0.69 -3.28 11.08
CA MET A 90 1.74 -3.74 10.18
C MET A 90 3.09 -3.46 10.79
N ARG A 91 3.92 -4.51 10.92
CA ARG A 91 5.27 -4.41 11.48
C ARG A 91 6.28 -4.68 10.39
N ILE A 92 7.21 -3.76 10.21
CA ILE A 92 8.20 -3.78 9.15
C ILE A 92 9.57 -3.60 9.81
N LYS A 93 10.48 -4.55 9.60
CA LYS A 93 11.88 -4.37 9.99
C LYS A 93 12.51 -3.29 9.12
N ILE A 94 13.18 -2.32 9.75
CA ILE A 94 13.90 -1.24 9.05
C ILE A 94 15.31 -1.73 8.71
N PHE A 95 15.90 -2.50 9.61
CA PHE A 95 17.22 -3.14 9.54
C PHE A 95 17.08 -4.65 9.34
#